data_AF-A0A7S3KJM6-F1
#
_entry.id   AF-A0A7S3KJM6-F1
#
_cell.length_a   1.000
_cell.length_b   1.000
_cell.length_c   1.000
_cell.angle_alpha   90.00
_cell.angle_beta   90.00
_cell.angle_gamma   90.00
#
_symmetry.space_group_name_H-M   'P 1'
#
loop_
_entity.id
_entity.type
_entity.pdbx_description
1 polymer ?
#
loop_
_entity_poly.entity_id
_entity_poly.type
_entity_poly.pdbx_seq_one_letter_code
_entity_poly.pdbx_strand_id
1 'polypeptide(L)'
;PSPMFYAGPTEVLWHVASRLNAGVNYFIVGRDPAGIGHPELEGENLYDPFHGQKVLDLGKDKFHRTVEIMPFKVAAYNKVEKKMAFFDPSKAADFEFIS
;
A
#
# COMPACT_ATOMS: atom_id res chain seq x y z
N PRO A 1 3.17 -17.81 -6.41
CA PRO A 1 4.27 -18.35 -5.58
C PRO A 1 5.58 -17.51 -5.65
N SER A 2 5.48 -16.20 -5.89
CA SER A 2 6.66 -15.33 -5.97
C SER A 2 7.31 -15.20 -4.58
N PRO A 3 8.65 -15.21 -4.48
CA PRO A 3 9.35 -14.65 -3.32
C PRO A 3 8.99 -13.17 -3.14
N MET A 4 9.16 -12.67 -1.91
CA MET A 4 8.97 -11.28 -1.53
C MET A 4 10.34 -10.61 -1.40
N PHE A 5 10.56 -9.52 -2.13
CA PHE A 5 11.83 -8.79 -2.16
C PHE A 5 11.87 -7.58 -1.22
N TYR A 6 10.70 -7.14 -0.75
CA TYR A 6 10.53 -5.90 0.02
C TYR A 6 11.04 -4.67 -0.73
N ALA A 7 10.81 -4.63 -2.05
CA ALA A 7 11.30 -3.58 -2.94
C ALA A 7 10.27 -2.46 -3.21
N GLY A 8 9.28 -2.30 -2.31
CA GLY A 8 8.38 -1.15 -2.26
C GLY A 8 7.70 -0.79 -3.59
N PRO A 9 7.81 0.47 -4.07
CA PRO A 9 7.18 0.92 -5.30
C PRO A 9 7.57 0.13 -6.57
N THR A 10 8.73 -0.51 -6.59
CA THR A 10 9.14 -1.36 -7.71
C THR A 10 8.43 -2.71 -7.67
N GLU A 11 8.37 -3.34 -6.49
CA GLU A 11 7.74 -4.65 -6.35
C GLU A 11 6.21 -4.59 -6.44
N VAL A 12 5.58 -3.46 -6.04
CA VAL A 12 4.13 -3.35 -6.20
C VAL A 12 3.69 -3.40 -7.68
N LEU A 13 4.51 -2.93 -8.63
CA LEU A 13 4.25 -3.11 -10.07
C LEU A 13 4.22 -4.60 -10.45
N TRP A 14 5.17 -5.39 -9.93
CA TRP A 14 5.19 -6.84 -10.11
C TRP A 14 3.94 -7.49 -9.52
N HIS A 15 3.53 -7.07 -8.32
CA HIS A 15 2.31 -7.55 -7.68
C HIS A 15 1.07 -7.33 -8.53
N VAL A 16 0.92 -6.15 -9.14
CA VAL A 16 -0.21 -5.83 -10.03
C VAL A 16 -0.15 -6.64 -11.31
N ALA A 17 1.01 -6.68 -11.99
CA ALA A 17 1.19 -7.43 -13.23
C ALA A 17 0.89 -8.92 -13.04
N SER A 18 1.33 -9.52 -11.94
CA SER A 18 1.06 -10.92 -11.61
C SER A 18 -0.44 -11.19 -11.43
N ARG A 19 -1.16 -10.31 -10.74
CA ARG A 19 -2.61 -10.44 -10.50
C ARG A 19 -3.41 -10.21 -11.78
N LEU A 20 -2.98 -9.31 -12.66
CA LEU A 20 -3.59 -9.13 -13.98
C LEU A 20 -3.54 -10.40 -14.83
N ASN A 21 -2.41 -11.10 -14.81
CA ASN A 21 -2.27 -12.40 -15.48
C ASN A 21 -3.18 -13.47 -14.85
N ALA A 22 -3.51 -13.35 -13.56
CA ALA A 22 -4.50 -14.19 -12.89
C ALA A 22 -5.96 -13.75 -13.13
N GLY A 23 -6.19 -12.71 -13.94
CA GLY A 23 -7.52 -12.31 -14.41
C GLY A 23 -8.23 -11.24 -13.58
N VAL A 24 -7.55 -10.56 -12.64
CA VAL A 24 -8.20 -9.46 -11.90
C VAL A 24 -8.41 -8.22 -12.78
N ASN A 25 -9.46 -7.46 -12.50
CA ASN A 25 -9.72 -6.16 -13.13
C ASN A 25 -9.43 -4.99 -12.19
N TYR A 26 -9.45 -5.23 -10.89
CA TYR A 26 -9.23 -4.23 -9.83
C TYR A 26 -8.05 -4.65 -8.97
N PHE A 27 -7.25 -3.67 -8.55
CA PHE A 27 -6.15 -3.90 -7.63
C PHE A 27 -6.17 -2.91 -6.48
N ILE A 28 -6.32 -3.43 -5.25
CA ILE A 28 -6.34 -2.63 -4.03
C ILE A 28 -4.91 -2.34 -3.60
N VAL A 29 -4.61 -1.07 -3.29
CA VAL A 29 -3.30 -0.66 -2.78
C VAL A 29 -3.46 0.28 -1.57
N GLY A 30 -2.80 -0.04 -0.46
CA GLY A 30 -2.81 0.74 0.77
C GLY A 30 -1.54 1.59 0.94
N ARG A 31 -1.25 1.98 2.19
CA ARG A 31 0.01 2.62 2.58
C ARG A 31 1.17 1.61 2.54
N ASP A 32 2.31 2.08 2.07
CA ASP A 32 3.62 1.41 2.05
C ASP A 32 3.58 -0.02 1.45
N PRO A 33 3.00 -0.20 0.25
CA PRO A 33 2.87 -1.53 -0.33
C PRO A 33 4.26 -2.09 -0.67
N ALA A 34 4.51 -3.32 -0.22
CA ALA A 34 5.79 -4.00 -0.35
C ALA A 34 6.98 -3.27 0.31
N GLY A 35 6.73 -2.30 1.18
CA GLY A 35 7.77 -1.61 1.94
C GLY A 35 8.23 -2.38 3.18
N ILE A 36 9.29 -1.86 3.80
CA ILE A 36 9.86 -2.35 5.05
C ILE A 36 10.54 -1.19 5.78
N GLY A 37 10.72 -1.31 7.10
CA GLY A 37 11.55 -0.39 7.87
C GLY A 37 13.01 -0.42 7.39
N HIS A 38 13.70 0.71 7.48
CA HIS A 38 15.11 0.79 7.12
C HIS A 38 15.95 -0.04 8.11
N PRO A 39 16.84 -0.93 7.65
CA PRO A 39 17.54 -1.87 8.53
C PRO A 39 18.51 -1.18 9.51
N GLU A 40 19.01 -0.01 9.15
CA GLU A 40 20.00 0.75 9.95
C GLU A 40 19.40 2.01 10.62
N LEU A 41 18.19 2.42 10.23
CA LEU A 41 17.57 3.67 10.70
C LEU A 41 16.26 3.35 11.39
N GLU A 42 16.32 3.26 12.71
CA GLU A 42 15.17 2.89 13.54
C GLU A 42 14.03 3.90 13.40
N GLY A 43 12.81 3.41 13.19
CA GLY A 43 11.62 4.23 13.02
C GLY A 43 11.45 4.85 11.62
N GLU A 44 12.41 4.68 10.72
CA GLU A 44 12.31 5.15 9.33
C GLU A 44 11.85 4.04 8.39
N ASN A 45 11.01 4.40 7.41
CA ASN A 45 10.61 3.48 6.35
C ASN A 45 11.63 3.58 5.20
N LEU A 46 11.96 2.45 4.56
CA LEU A 46 12.88 2.42 3.42
C LEU A 46 12.34 3.17 2.20
N TYR A 47 11.01 3.30 2.10
CA TYR A 47 10.32 4.00 1.03
C TYR A 47 9.34 5.04 1.58
N ASP A 48 9.06 6.06 0.78
CA ASP A 48 7.91 6.93 1.07
C ASP A 48 6.61 6.10 1.02
N PRO A 49 5.75 6.19 2.06
CA PRO A 49 4.60 5.31 2.20
C PRO A 49 3.54 5.43 1.09
N PHE A 50 3.57 6.47 0.27
CA PHE A 50 2.59 6.68 -0.81
C PHE A 50 3.19 6.55 -2.21
N HIS A 51 4.49 6.33 -2.35
CA HIS A 51 5.13 6.17 -3.65
C HIS A 51 4.62 4.95 -4.42
N GLY A 52 4.27 3.85 -3.75
CA GLY A 52 3.68 2.70 -4.43
C GLY A 52 2.37 3.05 -5.15
N GLN A 53 1.50 3.84 -4.53
CA GLN A 53 0.25 4.28 -5.16
C GLN A 53 0.50 5.20 -6.35
N LYS A 54 1.41 6.17 -6.20
CA LYS A 54 1.77 7.12 -7.27
C LYS A 54 2.37 6.42 -8.48
N VAL A 55 3.30 5.49 -8.25
CA VAL A 55 3.96 4.73 -9.32
C VAL A 55 2.97 3.83 -10.06
N LEU A 56 2.03 3.21 -9.34
CA LEU A 56 0.94 2.45 -9.99
C LEU A 56 0.05 3.34 -10.85
N ASP A 57 -0.33 4.53 -10.37
CA ASP A 57 -1.19 5.43 -11.13
C ASP A 57 -0.51 5.94 -12.41
N LEU A 58 0.79 6.27 -12.33
CA LEU A 58 1.60 6.67 -13.49
C LEU A 58 1.89 5.51 -14.44
N GLY A 59 1.99 4.28 -13.92
CA GLY A 59 2.39 3.09 -14.66
C GLY A 59 1.25 2.24 -15.22
N LYS A 60 0.00 2.47 -14.80
CA LYS A 60 -1.14 1.59 -15.12
C LYS A 60 -1.37 1.38 -16.61
N ASP A 61 -1.09 2.38 -17.44
CA ASP A 61 -1.25 2.31 -18.90
C ASP A 61 -0.14 1.50 -19.60
N LYS A 62 0.90 1.10 -18.86
CA LYS A 62 1.99 0.26 -19.37
C LYS A 62 1.71 -1.24 -19.22
N PHE A 63 0.67 -1.63 -18.48
CA PHE A 63 0.29 -3.02 -18.39
C PHE A 63 -0.37 -3.51 -19.68
N HIS A 64 -0.20 -4.80 -19.99
CA HIS A 64 -0.74 -5.43 -21.20
C HIS A 64 -2.29 -5.50 -21.22
N ARG A 65 -2.94 -5.26 -20.09
CA ARG A 65 -4.39 -5.20 -19.90
C ARG A 65 -4.71 -4.06 -18.93
N THR A 66 -5.87 -3.45 -19.12
CA THR A 66 -6.39 -2.42 -18.20
C THR A 66 -6.62 -2.99 -16.81
N VAL A 67 -6.15 -2.26 -15.80
CA VAL A 67 -6.42 -2.50 -14.38
C VAL A 67 -6.90 -1.22 -13.73
N GLU A 68 -7.93 -1.32 -12.91
CA GLU A 68 -8.39 -0.21 -12.08
C GLU A 68 -7.66 -0.26 -10.73
N ILE A 69 -6.83 0.75 -10.46
CA ILE A 69 -6.11 0.87 -9.20
C ILE A 69 -7.06 1.50 -8.17
N MET A 70 -7.26 0.81 -7.04
CA MET A 70 -8.11 1.23 -5.94
C MET A 70 -7.23 1.65 -4.75
N PRO A 71 -6.80 2.92 -4.67
CA PRO A 71 -5.97 3.40 -3.58
C PRO A 71 -6.78 3.61 -2.29
N PHE A 72 -6.21 3.17 -1.17
CA PHE A 72 -6.77 3.37 0.16
C PHE A 72 -5.83 4.19 1.04
N LYS A 73 -6.43 5.01 1.90
CA LYS A 73 -5.74 5.68 2.99
C LYS A 73 -5.38 4.67 4.08
N VAL A 74 -4.55 5.11 5.01
CA VAL A 74 -4.22 4.34 6.22
C VAL A 74 -5.49 4.03 7.01
N ALA A 75 -5.65 2.79 7.45
CA ALA A 75 -6.68 2.40 8.41
C ALA A 75 -6.02 2.04 9.75
N ALA A 76 -6.65 2.45 10.84
CA ALA A 76 -6.21 2.19 12.20
C ALA A 76 -7.44 1.90 13.08
N TYR A 77 -7.21 1.33 14.27
CA TYR A 77 -8.32 1.04 15.18
C TYR A 77 -8.81 2.34 15.82
N ASN A 78 -10.07 2.71 15.58
CA ASN A 78 -10.68 3.86 16.23
C ASN A 78 -11.28 3.42 17.57
N LYS A 79 -10.73 3.93 18.66
CA LYS A 79 -11.10 3.57 20.05
C LYS A 79 -12.49 4.07 20.43
N VAL A 80 -12.95 5.17 19.84
CA VAL A 80 -14.28 5.76 20.09
C VAL A 80 -15.36 4.93 19.41
N GLU A 81 -15.17 4.61 18.14
CA GLU A 81 -16.12 3.82 17.35
C GLU A 81 -16.00 2.30 17.58
N LYS A 82 -14.93 1.86 18.24
CA LYS A 82 -14.61 0.45 18.54
C LYS A 82 -14.55 -0.43 17.29
N LYS A 83 -13.97 0.08 16.22
CA LYS A 83 -13.78 -0.62 14.93
C LYS A 83 -12.62 -0.03 14.13
N MET A 84 -12.20 -0.74 13.09
CA MET A 84 -11.26 -0.19 12.11
C MET A 84 -11.92 0.94 11.31
N ALA A 85 -11.23 2.06 11.17
CA ALA A 85 -11.65 3.19 10.37
C ALA A 85 -10.44 3.81 9.65
N PHE A 86 -10.70 4.60 8.60
CA PHE A 86 -9.62 5.37 7.97
C PHE A 86 -9.09 6.42 8.93
N PHE A 87 -7.77 6.49 9.03
CA PHE A 87 -7.08 7.41 9.91
C PHE A 87 -7.35 8.86 9.50
N ASP A 88 -7.76 9.66 10.48
CA ASP A 88 -7.95 11.10 10.35
C ASP A 88 -6.93 11.82 11.24
N PRO A 89 -5.94 12.53 10.65
CA PRO A 89 -4.92 13.25 11.41
C PRO A 89 -5.50 14.28 12.39
N SER A 90 -6.67 14.85 12.10
CA SER A 90 -7.33 15.83 12.99
C SER A 90 -7.87 15.20 14.28
N LYS A 91 -8.05 13.87 14.29
CA LYS A 91 -8.54 13.07 15.41
C LYS A 91 -7.54 11.99 15.83
N ALA A 92 -6.24 12.25 15.66
CA ALA A 92 -5.20 11.24 15.86
C ALA A 92 -5.27 10.53 17.23
N ALA A 93 -5.69 11.24 18.28
CA ALA A 93 -5.84 10.67 19.64
C ALA A 93 -6.91 9.56 19.74
N ASP A 94 -7.90 9.55 18.84
CA ASP A 94 -8.97 8.56 18.79
C ASP A 94 -8.48 7.24 18.16
N PHE A 95 -7.36 7.26 17.45
CA PHE A 95 -6.82 6.11 16.74
C PHE A 95 -5.68 5.44 17.51
N GLU A 96 -5.59 4.13 17.36
CA GLU A 96 -4.52 3.29 17.87
C GLU A 96 -3.87 2.52 16.72
N PHE A 97 -2.55 2.65 16.61
CA PHE A 97 -1.72 1.90 15.67
C PHE A 97 -1.12 0.70 16.39
N ILE A 98 -1.46 -0.50 15.92
CA ILE A 98 -1.02 -1.76 16.50
C ILE A 98 -0.09 -2.42 15.48
N SER A 99 1.19 -2.54 15.84
CA SER A 99 2.27 -3.10 15.01
C SER A 99 2.76 -4.43 15.53
#